data_AF-A0A6A6Y4M8-F1
#
_entry.id   AF-A0A6A6Y4M8-F1
#
_cell.length_a   1.000
_cell.length_b   1.000
_cell.length_c   1.000
_cell.angle_alpha   90.00
_cell.angle_beta   90.00
_cell.angle_gamma   90.00
#
_symmetry.space_group_name_H-M   'P 1'
#
loop_
_entity.id
_entity.type
_entity.pdbx_description
1 polymer ?
#
loop_
_entity_poly.entity_id
_entity_poly.type
_entity_poly.pdbx_seq_one_letter_code
_entity_poly.pdbx_strand_id
1 'polypeptide(L)'
;MVLKDSVFENMSYADFSAPLATKVQGSWNLHSLLPSDLDFFIMFSSLAGIIGSGGQANYDACNTHQDALAHYRMRLGQKGVSLDLGAMLSEGYVAHAPEIMERLARVEGIQPSEAFRRPTASRNDSKINAMSAYSK
;
A
#
# COMPACT_ATOMS: atom_id res chain seq x y z
N MET A 1 3.09 -6.20 12.34
CA MET A 1 3.12 -4.85 11.74
C MET A 1 3.52 -3.87 12.84
N VAL A 2 4.41 -2.90 12.55
CA VAL A 2 4.97 -1.97 13.57
C VAL A 2 4.17 -0.66 13.65
N LEU A 3 3.04 -0.57 12.95
CA LEU A 3 2.19 0.61 12.97
C LEU A 3 1.62 0.84 14.37
N LYS A 4 1.65 2.10 14.78
CA LYS A 4 1.16 2.61 16.06
C LYS A 4 0.25 3.79 15.77
N ASP A 5 -0.94 3.46 15.27
CA ASP A 5 -1.90 4.46 14.80
C ASP A 5 -2.53 5.17 16.00
N SER A 6 -2.51 6.50 15.96
CA SER A 6 -3.08 7.39 16.95
C SER A 6 -3.26 8.76 16.32
N VAL A 7 -4.26 9.53 16.76
CA VAL A 7 -4.34 10.94 16.39
C VAL A 7 -3.04 11.64 16.78
N PHE A 8 -2.56 12.55 15.94
CA PHE A 8 -1.20 13.11 16.07
C PHE A 8 -0.95 13.72 17.46
N GLU A 9 -1.95 14.40 18.03
CA GLU A 9 -1.89 14.99 19.38
C GLU A 9 -1.58 13.97 20.49
N ASN A 10 -2.02 12.71 20.31
CA ASN A 10 -1.82 11.61 21.26
C ASN A 10 -0.72 10.64 20.80
N MET A 11 -0.02 10.91 19.70
CA MET A 11 1.03 10.04 19.20
C MET A 11 2.33 10.34 19.94
N SER A 12 2.81 9.37 20.72
CA SER A 12 4.11 9.54 21.37
C SER A 12 5.23 9.57 20.33
N TYR A 13 6.36 10.19 20.67
CA TYR A 13 7.53 10.17 19.79
C TYR A 13 8.02 8.74 19.49
N ALA A 14 7.87 7.81 20.45
CA ALA A 14 8.22 6.41 20.25
C ALA A 14 7.28 5.74 19.23
N ASP A 15 5.98 5.99 19.30
CA ASP A 15 4.99 5.49 18.34
C ASP A 15 5.19 6.08 16.94
N PHE A 16 5.59 7.35 16.88
CA PHE A 16 5.96 7.99 15.63
C PHE A 16 7.23 7.38 15.03
N SER A 17 8.24 7.13 15.86
CA SER A 17 9.57 6.72 15.39
C SER A 17 9.68 5.24 15.06
N ALA A 18 8.87 4.39 15.69
CA ALA A 18 8.91 2.94 15.50
C ALA A 18 8.83 2.48 14.03
N PRO A 19 7.91 2.98 13.18
CA PRO A 19 7.85 2.56 11.77
C PRO A 19 8.96 3.18 10.89
N LEU A 20 9.55 4.32 11.26
CA LEU A 20 10.58 5.00 10.45
C LEU A 20 11.79 4.11 10.20
N ALA A 21 12.19 3.28 11.17
CA ALA A 21 13.32 2.37 11.02
C ALA A 21 13.17 1.43 9.82
N THR A 22 11.94 1.05 9.47
CA THR A 22 11.68 0.11 8.37
C THR A 22 11.72 0.81 7.02
N LYS A 23 10.93 1.87 6.84
CA LYS A 23 10.80 2.52 5.54
C LYS A 23 11.87 3.57 5.31
N VAL A 24 12.09 4.48 6.25
CA VAL A 24 13.04 5.59 6.10
C VAL A 24 14.47 5.08 6.17
N GLN A 25 14.85 4.47 7.29
CA GLN A 25 16.23 3.98 7.44
C GLN A 25 16.51 2.83 6.46
N GLY A 26 15.54 1.93 6.25
CA GLY A 26 15.67 0.85 5.28
C GLY A 26 15.91 1.35 3.86
N SER A 27 15.09 2.29 3.35
CA SER A 27 15.28 2.82 1.99
C SER A 27 16.54 3.65 1.86
N TRP A 28 16.92 4.40 2.90
CA TRP A 28 18.18 5.14 2.90
C TRP A 28 19.41 4.21 2.85
N ASN A 29 19.38 3.12 3.61
CA ASN A 29 20.43 2.10 3.58
C ASN A 29 20.55 1.49 2.18
N LEU A 30 19.43 1.11 1.55
CA LEU A 30 19.44 0.60 0.18
C LEU A 30 19.99 1.63 -0.81
N HIS A 31 19.61 2.91 -0.69
CA HIS A 31 20.16 3.96 -1.53
C HIS A 31 21.67 4.14 -1.37
N SER A 32 22.17 4.05 -0.13
CA SER A 32 23.57 4.31 0.20
C SER A 32 24.50 3.13 -0.11
N LEU A 33 23.99 1.90 0.01
CA LEU A 33 24.80 0.68 -0.06
C LEU A 33 24.73 -0.03 -1.41
N LEU A 34 23.65 0.15 -2.17
CA LEU A 34 23.53 -0.47 -3.49
C LEU A 34 24.26 0.35 -4.56
N PRO A 35 24.68 -0.29 -5.67
CA PRO A 35 25.24 0.42 -6.82
C PRO A 35 24.31 1.53 -7.34
N SER A 36 24.89 2.57 -7.91
CA SER A 36 24.13 3.71 -8.44
C SER A 36 23.47 3.44 -9.79
N ASP A 37 23.95 2.43 -10.52
CA ASP A 37 23.61 2.08 -11.90
C ASP A 37 22.64 0.90 -12.01
N LEU A 38 21.84 0.64 -10.97
CA LEU A 38 20.78 -0.36 -11.02
C LEU A 38 19.81 -0.11 -12.18
N ASP A 39 19.35 -1.19 -12.81
CA ASP A 39 18.29 -1.14 -13.81
C ASP A 39 16.97 -0.59 -13.23
N PHE A 40 16.71 -0.89 -11.94
CA PHE A 40 15.52 -0.46 -11.22
C PHE A 40 15.79 -0.25 -9.73
N PHE A 41 15.09 0.72 -9.16
CA PHE A 41 14.99 0.94 -7.72
C PHE A 41 13.54 1.32 -7.41
N ILE A 42 12.75 0.36 -6.95
CA ILE A 42 11.31 0.51 -6.76
C ILE A 42 11.01 0.47 -5.26
N MET A 43 10.30 1.48 -4.78
CA MET A 43 9.78 1.55 -3.42
C MET A 43 8.26 1.47 -3.48
N PHE A 44 7.67 0.69 -2.58
CA PHE A 44 6.23 0.65 -2.40
C PHE A 44 5.85 1.62 -1.30
N SER A 45 5.27 2.74 -1.69
CA SER A 45 4.71 3.78 -0.83
C SER A 45 3.19 3.57 -0.71
N SER A 46 2.45 4.59 -0.31
CA SER A 46 0.99 4.54 -0.15
C SER A 46 0.38 5.88 -0.47
N LEU A 47 -0.81 5.85 -1.06
CA LEU A 47 -1.64 7.04 -1.28
C LEU A 47 -1.82 7.87 0.00
N ALA A 48 -1.82 7.23 1.18
CA ALA A 48 -1.88 7.90 2.48
C ALA A 48 -0.75 8.92 2.69
N GLY A 49 0.45 8.70 2.12
CA GLY A 49 1.56 9.66 2.15
C GLY A 49 1.35 10.91 1.30
N ILE A 50 0.36 10.90 0.39
CA ILE A 50 0.01 12.03 -0.49
C ILE A 50 -1.18 12.80 0.06
N ILE A 51 -2.29 12.10 0.34
CA ILE A 51 -3.55 12.74 0.75
C ILE A 51 -3.69 12.87 2.27
N GLY A 52 -2.86 12.16 3.04
CA GLY A 52 -2.95 12.03 4.48
C GLY A 52 -4.00 11.02 4.92
N SER A 53 -3.74 10.32 6.02
CA SER A 53 -4.69 9.45 6.69
C SER A 53 -4.80 9.79 8.17
N GLY A 54 -6.03 10.08 8.61
CA GLY A 54 -6.33 10.44 9.98
C GLY A 54 -5.85 9.38 10.98
N GLY A 55 -4.94 9.78 11.86
CA GLY A 55 -4.35 8.90 12.88
C GLY A 55 -3.16 8.07 12.41
N GLN A 56 -2.66 8.29 11.19
CA GLN A 56 -1.55 7.53 10.61
C GLN A 56 -0.36 8.42 10.24
N ALA A 57 -0.14 9.53 10.96
CA ALA A 57 0.93 10.49 10.66
C ALA A 57 2.33 9.85 10.58
N ASN A 58 2.58 8.79 11.35
CA ASN A 58 3.83 8.03 11.32
C ASN A 58 3.98 7.19 10.03
N TYR A 59 2.90 6.58 9.57
CA TYR A 59 2.84 5.86 8.30
C TYR A 59 2.95 6.83 7.12
N ASP A 60 2.20 7.93 7.14
CA ASP A 60 2.21 8.94 6.09
C ASP A 60 3.63 9.49 5.90
N ALA A 61 4.29 9.90 6.99
CA ALA A 61 5.67 10.38 6.96
C ALA A 61 6.66 9.35 6.36
N CYS A 62 6.49 8.07 6.66
CA CYS A 62 7.32 7.00 6.09
C CYS A 62 7.14 6.87 4.57
N ASN A 63 5.91 7.00 4.08
CA ASN A 63 5.57 6.89 2.66
C ASN A 63 6.05 8.14 1.89
N THR A 64 5.74 9.34 2.40
CA THR A 64 6.21 10.60 1.83
C THR A 64 7.75 10.65 1.72
N HIS A 65 8.48 10.06 2.69
CA HIS A 65 9.93 9.93 2.59
C HIS A 65 10.37 9.13 1.35
N GLN A 66 9.72 8.01 1.05
CA GLN A 66 10.07 7.18 -0.10
C GLN A 66 9.79 7.90 -1.42
N ASP A 67 8.72 8.70 -1.48
CA ASP A 67 8.41 9.55 -2.64
C ASP A 67 9.51 10.60 -2.82
N ALA A 68 9.90 11.28 -1.73
CA ALA A 68 10.99 12.24 -1.73
C ALA A 68 12.34 11.60 -2.10
N LEU A 69 12.60 10.38 -1.65
CA LEU A 69 13.83 9.64 -1.97
C LEU A 69 13.87 9.24 -3.44
N ALA A 70 12.75 8.87 -4.05
CA ALA A 70 12.68 8.60 -5.49
C ALA A 70 13.07 9.85 -6.28
N HIS A 71 12.49 11.00 -5.94
CA HIS A 71 12.85 12.29 -6.55
C HIS A 71 14.31 12.68 -6.31
N TYR A 72 14.84 12.42 -5.10
CA TYR A 72 16.23 12.67 -4.78
C TYR A 72 17.18 11.83 -5.64
N ARG A 73 16.93 10.53 -5.77
CA ARG A 73 17.70 9.63 -6.63
C ARG A 73 17.69 10.09 -8.09
N MET A 74 16.52 10.48 -8.61
CA MET A 74 16.40 11.02 -9.97
C MET A 74 17.25 12.27 -10.19
N ARG A 75 17.32 13.19 -9.21
CA ARG A 75 18.19 14.38 -9.29
C ARG A 75 19.67 14.04 -9.31
N LEU A 76 20.08 12.91 -8.75
CA LEU A 76 21.44 12.38 -8.81
C LEU A 76 21.73 11.59 -10.10
N GLY A 77 20.78 11.51 -11.04
CA GLY A 77 20.89 10.68 -12.26
C GLY A 77 20.69 9.19 -12.00
N GLN A 78 20.29 8.80 -10.79
CA GLN A 78 20.03 7.41 -10.42
C GLN A 78 18.58 7.02 -10.70
N LYS A 79 18.34 5.73 -10.96
CA LYS A 79 16.98 5.20 -11.08
C LYS A 79 16.29 5.19 -9.71
N GLY A 80 15.01 5.56 -9.67
CA GLY A 80 14.18 5.59 -8.47
C GLY A 80 12.71 5.80 -8.83
N VAL A 81 11.84 4.92 -8.38
CA VAL A 81 10.38 5.01 -8.53
C VAL A 81 9.74 4.70 -7.18
N SER A 82 8.79 5.53 -6.77
CA SER A 82 7.89 5.24 -5.66
C SER A 82 6.50 4.93 -6.21
N LEU A 83 5.87 3.87 -5.72
CA LEU A 83 4.53 3.46 -6.11
C LEU A 83 3.58 3.66 -4.94
N ASP A 84 2.71 4.65 -5.05
CA ASP A 84 1.69 4.98 -4.04
C ASP A 84 0.48 4.08 -4.19
N LEU A 85 0.54 2.93 -3.53
CA LEU A 85 -0.52 1.93 -3.59
C LEU A 85 -1.72 2.36 -2.71
N GLY A 86 -2.92 2.12 -3.23
CA GLY A 86 -4.15 2.17 -2.44
C GLY A 86 -4.31 0.93 -1.55
N ALA A 87 -5.45 0.85 -0.86
CA ALA A 87 -5.76 -0.30 -0.02
C ALA A 87 -5.82 -1.61 -0.84
N MET A 88 -5.08 -2.62 -0.40
CA MET A 88 -5.10 -3.95 -0.99
C MET A 88 -6.24 -4.76 -0.37
N LEU A 89 -7.30 -4.99 -1.15
CA LEU A 89 -8.58 -5.50 -0.65
C LEU A 89 -8.74 -7.01 -0.74
N SER A 90 -7.93 -7.67 -1.58
CA SER A 90 -8.04 -9.11 -1.82
C SER A 90 -7.10 -9.92 -0.94
N GLU A 91 -5.89 -9.41 -0.71
CA GLU A 91 -4.84 -10.06 0.05
C GLU A 91 -3.93 -8.99 0.70
N GLY A 92 -3.20 -9.38 1.75
CA GLY A 92 -2.34 -8.47 2.52
C GLY A 92 -2.99 -8.02 3.83
N TYR A 93 -2.35 -7.08 4.54
CA TYR A 93 -2.71 -6.77 5.93
C TYR A 93 -4.18 -6.34 6.08
N VAL A 94 -4.67 -5.46 5.21
CA VAL A 94 -6.07 -4.98 5.23
C VAL A 94 -7.04 -6.12 4.96
N ALA A 95 -6.79 -6.96 3.95
CA ALA A 95 -7.67 -8.09 3.61
C ALA A 95 -7.79 -9.15 4.73
N HIS A 96 -6.82 -9.23 5.63
CA HIS A 96 -6.83 -10.14 6.78
C HIS A 96 -7.22 -9.46 8.10
N ALA A 97 -7.58 -8.18 8.08
CA ALA A 97 -8.00 -7.40 9.25
C ALA A 97 -9.41 -6.81 9.03
N PRO A 98 -10.49 -7.58 9.33
CA PRO A 98 -11.87 -7.18 9.02
C PRO A 98 -12.28 -5.83 9.60
N GLU A 99 -11.80 -5.50 10.81
CA GLU A 99 -12.04 -4.20 11.46
C GLU A 99 -11.46 -3.03 10.65
N ILE A 100 -10.23 -3.16 10.16
CA ILE A 100 -9.56 -2.13 9.36
C ILE A 100 -10.28 -1.97 8.03
N MET A 101 -10.68 -3.08 7.42
CA MET A 101 -11.44 -3.07 6.17
C MET A 101 -12.81 -2.39 6.35
N GLU A 102 -13.50 -2.62 7.46
CA GLU A 102 -14.74 -1.92 7.78
C GLU A 102 -14.51 -0.41 8.01
N ARG A 103 -13.42 -0.04 8.69
CA ARG A 103 -13.02 1.37 8.87
C ARG A 103 -12.77 2.06 7.54
N LEU A 104 -11.98 1.45 6.66
CA LEU A 104 -11.66 2.00 5.33
C LEU A 104 -12.92 2.12 4.46
N ALA A 105 -13.81 1.13 4.50
CA ALA A 105 -15.09 1.19 3.80
C ALA A 105 -15.96 2.37 4.26
N ARG A 106 -15.95 2.68 5.56
CA ARG A 106 -16.72 3.79 6.15
C ARG A 106 -16.10 5.16 5.89
N VAL A 107 -14.77 5.27 5.99
CA VAL A 107 -14.07 6.56 5.97
C VAL A 107 -13.67 6.98 4.55
N GLU A 108 -13.22 6.03 3.73
CA GLU A 108 -12.65 6.32 2.41
C GLU A 108 -13.57 5.87 1.25
N GLY A 109 -14.71 5.25 1.56
CA GLY A 109 -15.66 4.76 0.55
C GLY A 109 -15.08 3.65 -0.34
N ILE A 110 -13.94 3.07 0.05
CA ILE A 110 -13.25 2.04 -0.72
C ILE A 110 -13.97 0.70 -0.54
N GLN A 111 -14.50 0.17 -1.64
CA GLN A 111 -15.15 -1.14 -1.68
C GLN A 111 -14.35 -2.08 -2.59
N PRO A 112 -14.22 -3.37 -2.26
CA PRO A 112 -13.67 -4.35 -3.19
C PRO A 112 -14.50 -4.34 -4.47
N SER A 113 -13.84 -4.19 -5.61
CA SER A 113 -14.50 -4.38 -6.89
C SER A 113 -15.07 -5.80 -6.94
N GLU A 114 -16.25 -5.96 -7.56
CA GLU A 114 -16.89 -7.28 -7.65
C GLU A 114 -16.00 -8.34 -8.31
N ALA A 115 -15.07 -7.92 -9.17
CA ALA A 115 -14.08 -8.77 -9.82
C ALA A 115 -13.07 -9.42 -8.85
N PHE A 116 -12.85 -8.83 -7.67
CA PHE A 116 -11.87 -9.28 -6.68
C PHE A 116 -12.49 -9.78 -5.37
N ARG A 117 -13.83 -9.85 -5.28
CA ARG A 117 -14.48 -10.59 -4.19
C ARG A 117 -14.04 -12.04 -4.27
N ARG A 118 -13.55 -12.59 -3.15
CA ARG A 118 -13.33 -14.03 -3.02
C ARG A 118 -14.61 -14.74 -3.46
N PRO A 119 -14.53 -15.78 -4.32
CA PRO A 119 -15.72 -16.52 -4.71
C PRO A 119 -16.35 -17.09 -3.43
N THR A 120 -17.48 -16.53 -3.01
CA THR A 120 -18.33 -17.18 -2.02
C THR A 120 -18.84 -18.46 -2.67
N ALA A 121 -18.79 -19.57 -1.95
CA ALA A 121 -19.02 -20.94 -2.43
C ALA A 121 -20.45 -21.25 -2.95
N SER A 122 -21.17 -20.27 -3.51
CA SER A 122 -22.54 -20.39 -4.00
C SER A 122 -22.73 -19.87 -5.43
N ARG A 123 -21.69 -19.84 -6.27
CA ARG A 123 -21.91 -19.60 -7.70
C ARG A 123 -22.54 -20.86 -8.30
N ASN A 124 -23.85 -20.79 -8.47
CA ASN A 124 -24.68 -21.81 -9.09
C ASN A 124 -24.23 -21.97 -10.56
N ASP A 125 -23.68 -23.13 -10.92
CA ASP A 125 -23.05 -23.46 -12.22
C ASP A 125 -24.04 -23.60 -13.40
N SER A 126 -25.23 -22.99 -13.32
CA SER A 126 -26.29 -23.19 -14.32
C SER A 126 -26.19 -22.32 -15.58
N LYS A 127 -25.15 -21.49 -15.74
CA LYS A 127 -25.02 -20.57 -16.88
C LYS A 127 -23.91 -20.87 -17.89
N ILE A 128 -23.15 -21.97 -17.74
CA ILE A 128 -22.06 -22.30 -18.68
C ILE A 128 -22.56 -23.06 -19.93
N ASN A 129 -23.78 -23.62 -19.93
CA ASN A 129 -24.31 -24.37 -21.08
C ASN A 129 -25.18 -23.55 -22.06
N ALA A 130 -24.69 -22.40 -22.55
CA ALA A 130 -25.37 -21.65 -23.61
C ALA A 130 -24.48 -21.26 -24.82
N MET A 131 -23.28 -21.83 -24.95
CA MET A 131 -22.39 -21.61 -26.10
C MET A 131 -21.90 -22.90 -26.76
N SER A 132 -22.78 -23.90 -26.92
CA SER A 132 -22.51 -25.11 -27.70
C SER A 132 -23.58 -25.42 -28.76
N ALA A 133 -24.25 -24.40 -29.31
CA ALA A 133 -25.29 -24.58 -30.33
C ALA A 133 -25.08 -23.76 -31.62
N TYR A 134 -23.85 -23.37 -31.93
CA TYR A 134 -23.48 -22.82 -33.24
C TYR A 134 -22.16 -23.41 -33.71
N SER A 135 -22.20 -24.69 -34.13
CA SER A 135 -21.21 -25.28 -35.02
C SER A 135 -21.76 -26.57 -35.60
N LYS A 136 -22.62 -26.45 -36.62
CA LYS A 136 -22.59 -27.17 -37.90
C LYS A 136 -23.87 -26.86 -38.69
#